data_AF-A0A062GRN6-F1
#
_entry.id   AF-A0A062GRN6-F1
#
_cell.length_a   1.000
_cell.length_b   1.000
_cell.length_c   1.000
_cell.angle_alpha   90.00
_cell.angle_beta   90.00
_cell.angle_gamma   90.00
#
_symmetry.space_group_name_H-M   'P 1'
#
loop_
_entity.id
_entity.type
_entity.pdbx_description
1 polymer ?
#
loop_
_entity_poly.entity_id
_entity_poly.type
_entity_poly.pdbx_seq_one_letter_code
_entity_poly.pdbx_strand_id
1 'polypeptide(L)'
;MAKLFETVNFGSLQLVNRIVIAPMCQYSATDDGEITYWHEQQWANYALSGAGLCIVEATAVQPEGRISYADLGLWNDQQRDKIKTLLAKVHTLSPMPFGIQLAHAGRKASTEKPWLGKGQIAKDQPHGWQTVAPSESTFSVHDAAPHALTIAEIKQVQQDFAAAAKRAVEAGFELIEVHAAHGYLLHQFLSPIANQRTDEYGGSLENRMRMTLEVLQAIKLAVPEGYPVGVRLSATDWLESIEHWDVESTVGLSKALEQLGAAYVHVSSGGLHEHQSITIGAGYQVPFAEQVKKHVSIPVIAVGLITEPEHAEQILENQQADAIGLARAMLYDPRWPWHAAAALGAEVKIAPQYLRCQPHGLKQLFNSF
;
A
#
# COMPACT_ATOMS: atom_id res chain seq x y z
N MET A 1 -7.03 -5.13 -27.98
CA MET A 1 -7.29 -5.74 -26.66
C MET A 1 -7.21 -4.60 -25.66
N ALA A 2 -8.13 -4.49 -24.71
CA ALA A 2 -8.10 -3.41 -23.73
C ALA A 2 -6.79 -3.49 -22.92
N LYS A 3 -6.04 -2.39 -22.83
CA LYS A 3 -4.76 -2.31 -22.12
C LYS A 3 -4.89 -2.77 -20.68
N LEU A 4 -6.03 -2.49 -20.03
CA LEU A 4 -6.34 -2.92 -18.67
C LEU A 4 -6.20 -4.45 -18.48
N PHE A 5 -6.44 -5.23 -19.52
CA PHE A 5 -6.36 -6.71 -19.53
C PHE A 5 -5.09 -7.26 -20.19
N GLU A 6 -4.10 -6.40 -20.47
CA GLU A 6 -2.76 -6.83 -20.89
C GLU A 6 -1.86 -7.14 -19.70
N THR A 7 -0.84 -7.96 -19.91
CA THR A 7 0.16 -8.28 -18.87
C THR A 7 1.04 -7.08 -18.52
N VAL A 8 1.47 -7.00 -17.26
CA VAL A 8 2.48 -6.04 -16.78
C VAL A 8 3.44 -6.73 -15.82
N ASN A 9 4.71 -6.33 -15.80
CA ASN A 9 5.72 -6.92 -14.91
C ASN A 9 6.05 -5.95 -13.77
N PHE A 10 6.03 -6.43 -12.54
CA PHE A 10 6.59 -5.77 -11.36
C PHE A 10 7.85 -6.51 -10.94
N GLY A 11 9.00 -6.03 -11.39
CA GLY A 11 10.26 -6.77 -11.27
C GLY A 11 10.15 -8.15 -11.96
N SER A 12 10.36 -9.21 -11.19
CA SER A 12 10.27 -10.60 -11.64
C SER A 12 8.84 -11.17 -11.68
N LEU A 13 7.85 -10.47 -11.09
CA LEU A 13 6.46 -10.92 -11.05
C LEU A 13 5.68 -10.40 -12.25
N GLN A 14 5.18 -11.31 -13.10
CA GLN A 14 4.28 -10.98 -14.20
C GLN A 14 2.82 -11.07 -13.75
N LEU A 15 2.07 -9.99 -13.92
CA LEU A 15 0.63 -9.94 -13.68
C LEU A 15 -0.13 -10.25 -14.98
N VAL A 16 -1.25 -10.96 -14.85
CA VAL A 16 -2.10 -11.34 -15.98
C VAL A 16 -2.95 -10.18 -16.53
N ASN A 17 -3.11 -9.12 -15.75
CA ASN A 17 -3.75 -7.87 -16.14
C ASN A 17 -3.23 -6.71 -15.27
N ARG A 18 -3.62 -5.48 -15.60
CA ARG A 18 -3.14 -4.24 -14.95
C ARG A 18 -4.01 -3.78 -13.77
N ILE A 19 -4.87 -4.65 -13.24
CA ILE A 19 -5.79 -4.33 -12.13
C ILE A 19 -5.17 -4.81 -10.82
N VAL A 20 -4.95 -3.87 -9.90
CA VAL A 20 -4.37 -4.12 -8.57
C VAL A 20 -5.41 -3.79 -7.50
N ILE A 21 -5.73 -4.75 -6.64
CA ILE A 21 -6.51 -4.48 -5.42
C ILE A 21 -5.57 -3.78 -4.44
N ALA A 22 -5.85 -2.50 -4.17
CA ALA A 22 -5.04 -1.66 -3.31
C ALA A 22 -5.19 -2.07 -1.83
N PRO A 23 -4.16 -1.83 -0.99
CA PRO A 23 -4.22 -2.18 0.42
C PRO A 23 -5.26 -1.32 1.15
N MET A 24 -6.15 -1.99 1.88
CA MET A 24 -7.27 -1.38 2.60
C MET A 24 -7.39 -1.97 4.00
N CYS A 25 -7.02 -1.19 5.03
CA CYS A 25 -7.14 -1.63 6.42
C CYS A 25 -8.56 -2.10 6.75
N GLN A 26 -8.66 -3.28 7.38
CA GLN A 26 -9.90 -3.90 7.78
C GLN A 26 -10.19 -3.76 9.27
N TYR A 27 -9.19 -3.42 10.08
CA TYR A 27 -9.33 -3.22 11.53
C TYR A 27 -10.02 -4.40 12.23
N SER A 28 -9.69 -5.61 11.77
CA SER A 28 -10.37 -6.87 12.09
C SER A 28 -9.42 -7.95 12.57
N ALA A 29 -8.16 -7.60 12.84
CA ALA A 29 -7.19 -8.49 13.49
C ALA A 29 -7.54 -8.67 14.97
N THR A 30 -6.94 -9.69 15.59
CA THR A 30 -6.93 -9.80 17.04
C THR A 30 -6.09 -8.68 17.67
N ASP A 31 -6.18 -8.50 18.99
CA ASP A 31 -5.34 -7.54 19.72
C ASP A 31 -3.83 -7.85 19.62
N ASP A 32 -3.49 -9.08 19.24
CA ASP A 32 -2.13 -9.55 18.95
C ASP A 32 -1.75 -9.39 17.46
N GLY A 33 -2.55 -8.69 16.66
CA GLY A 33 -2.32 -8.43 15.24
C GLY A 33 -2.45 -9.66 14.35
N GLU A 34 -3.17 -10.69 14.78
CA GLU A 34 -3.31 -11.92 14.01
C GLU A 34 -4.53 -11.87 13.08
N ILE A 35 -4.41 -12.54 11.93
CA ILE A 35 -5.55 -12.78 11.05
C ILE A 35 -6.69 -13.50 11.79
N THR A 36 -7.90 -13.27 11.31
CA THR A 36 -9.17 -13.78 11.83
C THR A 36 -9.99 -14.34 10.69
N TYR A 37 -11.14 -14.94 11.01
CA TYR A 37 -12.08 -15.44 10.00
C TYR A 37 -12.51 -14.35 8.99
N TRP A 38 -12.52 -13.08 9.39
CA TRP A 38 -12.76 -11.95 8.47
C TRP A 38 -11.78 -11.95 7.29
N HIS A 39 -10.48 -12.07 7.59
CA HIS A 39 -9.43 -12.07 6.57
C HIS A 39 -9.51 -13.31 5.70
N GLU A 40 -9.90 -14.47 6.28
CA GLU A 40 -10.13 -15.67 5.49
C GLU A 40 -11.21 -15.44 4.41
N GLN A 41 -12.33 -14.82 4.78
CA GLN A 41 -13.41 -14.51 3.84
C GLN A 41 -13.00 -13.44 2.82
N GLN A 42 -12.33 -12.39 3.27
CA GLN A 42 -11.93 -11.27 2.42
C GLN A 42 -10.91 -11.71 1.36
N TRP A 43 -9.85 -12.42 1.76
CA TRP A 43 -8.79 -12.81 0.82
C TRP A 43 -9.31 -13.86 -0.16
N ALA A 44 -10.14 -14.80 0.27
CA ALA A 44 -10.84 -15.71 -0.63
C ALA A 44 -11.70 -14.97 -1.65
N ASN A 45 -12.43 -13.93 -1.23
CA ASN A 45 -13.26 -13.13 -2.11
C ASN A 45 -12.44 -12.35 -3.15
N TYR A 46 -11.30 -11.77 -2.74
CA TYR A 46 -10.39 -11.07 -3.64
C TYR A 46 -9.66 -12.00 -4.61
N ALA A 47 -9.27 -13.20 -4.17
CA ALA A 47 -8.68 -14.22 -5.03
C ALA A 47 -9.57 -14.60 -6.22
N LEU A 48 -10.90 -14.51 -6.02
CA LEU A 48 -11.91 -14.83 -7.03
C LEU A 48 -12.38 -13.60 -7.84
N SER A 49 -11.69 -12.46 -7.73
CA SER A 49 -12.11 -11.21 -8.39
C SER A 49 -11.75 -11.12 -9.87
N GLY A 50 -10.72 -11.84 -10.33
CA GLY A 50 -10.13 -11.67 -11.67
C GLY A 50 -9.12 -10.52 -11.79
N ALA A 51 -8.75 -9.86 -10.69
CA ALA A 51 -7.66 -8.89 -10.67
C ALA A 51 -6.30 -9.57 -10.93
N GLY A 52 -5.30 -8.77 -11.30
CA GLY A 52 -3.94 -9.24 -11.57
C GLY A 52 -3.10 -9.40 -10.31
N LEU A 53 -3.40 -8.65 -9.25
CA LEU A 53 -2.70 -8.66 -7.96
C LEU A 53 -3.63 -8.19 -6.84
N CYS A 54 -3.53 -8.80 -5.66
CA CYS A 54 -4.04 -8.22 -4.42
C CYS A 54 -2.89 -7.83 -3.50
N ILE A 55 -2.85 -6.58 -3.04
CA ILE A 55 -1.94 -6.14 -2.00
C ILE A 55 -2.72 -6.10 -0.69
N VAL A 56 -2.38 -6.99 0.25
CA VAL A 56 -2.96 -7.04 1.58
C VAL A 56 -2.72 -5.73 2.34
N GLU A 57 -3.66 -5.38 3.21
CA GLU A 57 -3.66 -4.16 4.00
C GLU A 57 -2.34 -3.87 4.74
N ALA A 58 -2.20 -2.61 5.16
CA ALA A 58 -1.06 -2.15 5.95
C ALA A 58 -0.86 -3.08 7.16
N THR A 59 0.25 -3.82 7.13
CA THR A 59 0.60 -4.83 8.11
C THR A 59 1.79 -4.33 8.91
N ALA A 60 1.60 -4.17 10.21
CA ALA A 60 2.57 -3.52 11.08
C ALA A 60 3.80 -4.39 11.31
N VAL A 61 4.98 -3.77 11.20
CA VAL A 61 6.28 -4.43 11.45
C VAL A 61 6.64 -4.49 12.93
N GLN A 62 5.93 -3.74 13.78
CA GLN A 62 6.06 -3.69 15.23
C GLN A 62 4.66 -3.49 15.86
N PRO A 63 4.40 -3.95 17.09
CA PRO A 63 3.12 -3.72 17.78
C PRO A 63 2.73 -2.23 17.87
N GLU A 64 3.68 -1.35 18.19
CA GLU A 64 3.51 0.10 18.30
C GLU A 64 3.37 0.80 16.94
N GLY A 65 3.72 0.08 15.86
CA GLY A 65 3.61 0.55 14.48
C GLY A 65 2.23 0.38 13.87
N ARG A 66 1.27 -0.20 14.59
CA ARG A 66 -0.12 -0.33 14.10
C ARG A 66 -0.83 1.03 14.05
N ILE A 67 -1.83 1.16 13.18
CA ILE A 67 -2.76 2.30 13.21
C ILE A 67 -3.74 2.09 14.38
N SER A 68 -4.45 0.96 14.41
CA SER A 68 -5.32 0.56 15.52
C SER A 68 -4.85 -0.73 16.20
N TYR A 69 -5.38 -1.01 17.40
CA TYR A 69 -5.12 -2.29 18.08
C TYR A 69 -5.59 -3.52 17.27
N ALA A 70 -6.45 -3.34 16.27
CA ALA A 70 -7.01 -4.39 15.42
C ALA A 70 -6.40 -4.43 14.01
N ASP A 71 -5.23 -3.84 13.82
CA ASP A 71 -4.46 -3.95 12.58
C ASP A 71 -3.70 -5.27 12.49
N LEU A 72 -3.49 -5.77 11.27
CA LEU A 72 -2.61 -6.90 11.03
C LEU A 72 -1.17 -6.60 11.45
N GLY A 73 -0.50 -7.64 11.93
CA GLY A 73 0.91 -7.64 12.30
C GLY A 73 1.72 -8.68 11.56
N LEU A 74 3.01 -8.41 11.38
CA LEU A 74 4.01 -9.37 10.93
C LEU A 74 5.35 -9.20 11.67
N TRP A 75 5.28 -8.86 12.96
CA TRP A 75 6.45 -8.68 13.81
C TRP A 75 6.96 -10.01 14.41
N ASN A 76 6.17 -11.09 14.33
CA ASN A 76 6.54 -12.39 14.89
C ASN A 76 6.18 -13.58 13.99
N ASP A 77 6.74 -14.73 14.36
CA ASP A 77 6.66 -15.99 13.63
C ASP A 77 5.27 -16.64 13.69
N GLN A 78 4.52 -16.41 14.77
CA GLN A 78 3.15 -16.92 14.91
C GLN A 78 2.20 -16.24 13.91
N GLN A 79 2.33 -14.92 13.72
CA GLN A 79 1.59 -14.18 12.70
C GLN A 79 1.92 -14.69 11.30
N ARG A 80 3.21 -14.88 11.00
CA ARG A 80 3.66 -15.48 9.74
C ARG A 80 3.00 -16.84 9.49
N ASP A 81 3.02 -17.75 10.47
CA ASP A 81 2.55 -19.12 10.28
C ASP A 81 1.03 -19.17 10.05
N LYS A 82 0.26 -18.29 10.70
CA LYS A 82 -1.18 -18.12 10.44
C LYS A 82 -1.43 -17.60 9.03
N ILE A 83 -0.73 -16.54 8.62
CA ILE A 83 -0.85 -15.98 7.26
C ILE A 83 -0.47 -17.02 6.21
N LYS A 84 0.62 -17.77 6.43
CA LYS A 84 1.05 -18.86 5.55
C LYS A 84 -0.04 -19.90 5.34
N THR A 85 -0.70 -20.30 6.43
CA THR A 85 -1.80 -21.25 6.39
C THR A 85 -2.96 -20.72 5.56
N LEU A 86 -3.30 -19.43 5.69
CA LEU A 86 -4.35 -18.82 4.90
C LEU A 86 -3.97 -18.66 3.42
N LEU A 87 -2.77 -18.17 3.09
CA LEU A 87 -2.31 -18.06 1.70
C LEU A 87 -2.31 -19.42 1.01
N ALA A 88 -1.85 -20.47 1.69
CA ALA A 88 -1.93 -21.83 1.15
C ALA A 88 -3.38 -22.26 0.81
N LYS A 89 -4.36 -21.90 1.64
CA LYS A 89 -5.80 -22.13 1.32
C LYS A 89 -6.24 -21.27 0.14
N VAL A 90 -5.88 -19.98 0.11
CA VAL A 90 -6.26 -19.04 -0.96
C VAL A 90 -5.72 -19.50 -2.32
N HIS A 91 -4.49 -20.02 -2.39
CA HIS A 91 -3.91 -20.56 -3.62
C HIS A 91 -4.64 -21.81 -4.16
N THR A 92 -5.44 -22.51 -3.34
CA THR A 92 -6.33 -23.56 -3.85
C THR A 92 -7.54 -23.01 -4.61
N LEU A 93 -7.86 -21.72 -4.42
CA LEU A 93 -9.00 -21.05 -5.06
C LEU A 93 -8.60 -20.34 -6.36
N SER A 94 -7.38 -19.81 -6.42
CA SER A 94 -6.93 -18.94 -7.53
C SER A 94 -5.40 -18.87 -7.62
N PRO A 95 -4.83 -18.76 -8.84
CA PRO A 95 -3.42 -18.48 -9.04
C PRO A 95 -3.08 -16.98 -8.92
N MET A 96 -4.06 -16.11 -8.65
CA MET A 96 -3.82 -14.68 -8.52
C MET A 96 -2.79 -14.40 -7.41
N PRO A 97 -1.73 -13.61 -7.69
CA PRO A 97 -0.71 -13.36 -6.71
C PRO A 97 -1.22 -12.46 -5.57
N PHE A 98 -0.69 -12.71 -4.38
CA PHE A 98 -0.88 -11.87 -3.20
C PHE A 98 0.43 -11.20 -2.82
N GLY A 99 0.39 -9.88 -2.73
CA GLY A 99 1.41 -9.06 -2.08
C GLY A 99 0.96 -8.58 -0.72
N ILE A 100 1.88 -7.97 0.03
CA ILE A 100 1.62 -7.40 1.34
C ILE A 100 2.17 -5.99 1.43
N GLN A 101 1.43 -5.08 2.06
CA GLN A 101 1.95 -3.77 2.40
C GLN A 101 2.54 -3.78 3.82
N LEU A 102 3.85 -3.61 3.96
CA LEU A 102 4.51 -3.46 5.26
C LEU A 102 4.47 -2.00 5.70
N ALA A 103 4.09 -1.77 6.96
CA ALA A 103 3.78 -0.44 7.46
C ALA A 103 4.25 -0.19 8.89
N HIS A 104 4.38 1.10 9.21
CA HIS A 104 4.51 1.61 10.57
C HIS A 104 3.81 2.98 10.64
N ALA A 105 2.79 3.14 11.50
CA ALA A 105 1.92 4.31 11.52
C ALA A 105 2.55 5.57 12.16
N GLY A 106 3.60 5.40 12.96
CA GLY A 106 4.36 6.52 13.55
C GLY A 106 3.46 7.37 14.45
N ARG A 107 3.49 8.71 14.31
CA ARG A 107 2.67 9.61 15.15
C ARG A 107 1.16 9.41 15.02
N LYS A 108 0.70 8.74 13.96
CA LYS A 108 -0.71 8.41 13.70
C LYS A 108 -1.10 7.01 14.18
N ALA A 109 -0.22 6.32 14.91
CA ALA A 109 -0.52 5.07 15.57
C ALA A 109 -1.47 5.30 16.77
N SER A 110 -1.91 4.20 17.39
CA SER A 110 -2.72 4.21 18.60
C SER A 110 -4.05 4.92 18.39
N THR A 111 -4.82 4.55 17.37
CA THR A 111 -6.16 5.11 17.10
C THR A 111 -7.25 4.05 17.20
N GLU A 112 -8.48 4.50 17.41
CA GLU A 112 -9.65 3.63 17.41
C GLU A 112 -10.02 3.14 16.00
N LYS A 113 -10.81 2.06 15.92
CA LYS A 113 -11.43 1.62 14.67
C LYS A 113 -12.26 2.76 14.07
N PRO A 114 -12.26 2.97 12.74
CA PRO A 114 -12.91 4.14 12.13
C PRO A 114 -14.40 4.31 12.43
N TRP A 115 -15.12 3.24 12.76
CA TRP A 115 -16.55 3.25 13.09
C TRP A 115 -16.85 3.35 14.60
N LEU A 116 -15.84 3.27 15.46
CA LEU A 116 -15.98 3.42 16.92
C LEU A 116 -15.50 4.79 17.40
N GLY A 117 -14.65 5.47 16.63
CA GLY A 117 -14.19 6.81 16.98
C GLY A 117 -13.21 7.38 15.97
N LYS A 118 -12.85 8.65 16.20
CA LYS A 118 -11.74 9.32 15.52
C LYS A 118 -10.78 9.83 16.58
N GLY A 119 -9.50 9.89 16.25
CA GLY A 119 -8.46 10.42 17.10
C GLY A 119 -7.63 9.35 17.80
N GLN A 120 -6.57 9.81 18.46
CA GLN A 120 -5.63 8.98 19.17
C GLN A 120 -6.21 8.48 20.51
N ILE A 121 -5.97 7.21 20.82
CA ILE A 121 -6.13 6.61 22.14
C ILE A 121 -4.87 6.92 22.93
N ALA A 122 -5.01 7.67 24.02
CA ALA A 122 -3.89 8.02 24.89
C ALA A 122 -3.24 6.78 25.54
N LYS A 123 -1.93 6.81 25.75
CA LYS A 123 -1.14 5.66 26.22
C LYS A 123 -1.53 5.08 27.59
N ASP A 124 -2.28 5.85 28.38
CA ASP A 124 -2.79 5.46 29.70
C ASP A 124 -4.21 4.87 29.64
N GLN A 125 -4.81 4.79 28.45
CA GLN A 125 -6.12 4.19 28.21
C GLN A 125 -5.99 2.74 27.68
N PRO A 126 -7.03 1.91 27.85
CA PRO A 126 -7.08 0.60 27.20
C PRO A 126 -6.85 0.72 25.70
N HIS A 127 -6.00 -0.16 25.16
CA HIS A 127 -5.57 -0.16 23.75
C HIS A 127 -4.76 1.06 23.30
N GLY A 128 -4.36 1.95 24.20
CA GLY A 128 -3.45 3.05 23.90
C GLY A 128 -1.99 2.67 24.08
N TRP A 129 -1.10 3.28 23.30
CA TRP A 129 0.35 3.16 23.47
C TRP A 129 1.10 4.45 23.10
N GLN A 130 2.37 4.53 23.50
CA GLN A 130 3.24 5.65 23.13
C GLN A 130 3.57 5.55 21.63
N THR A 131 3.21 6.57 20.87
CA THR A 131 3.57 6.67 19.45
C THR A 131 5.00 7.18 19.27
N VAL A 132 5.58 6.93 18.10
CA VAL A 132 6.94 7.34 17.73
C VAL A 132 6.95 8.11 16.42
N ALA A 133 7.93 8.98 16.21
CA ALA A 133 8.01 9.85 15.03
C ALA A 133 9.46 10.33 14.79
N PRO A 134 9.76 10.97 13.65
CA PRO A 134 11.03 11.67 13.47
C PRO A 134 11.23 12.84 14.46
N SER A 135 10.16 13.46 14.95
CA SER A 135 10.18 14.60 15.87
C SER A 135 8.93 14.60 16.75
N GLU A 136 8.92 15.34 17.86
CA GLU A 136 7.79 15.41 18.81
C GLU A 136 6.54 16.18 18.27
N SER A 137 6.46 16.37 16.96
CA SER A 137 5.37 17.08 16.26
C SER A 137 4.12 16.20 16.16
N THR A 138 3.01 16.64 16.74
CA THR A 138 1.73 15.92 16.72
C THR A 138 1.03 15.99 15.36
N PHE A 139 0.10 15.06 15.09
CA PHE A 139 -0.74 15.13 13.90
C PHE A 139 -1.89 16.14 14.08
N SER A 140 -2.56 16.08 15.23
CA SER A 140 -3.55 17.06 15.68
C SER A 140 -3.13 17.71 17.01
N VAL A 141 -3.69 18.89 17.31
CA VAL A 141 -3.47 19.60 18.59
C VAL A 141 -4.00 18.84 19.82
N HIS A 142 -4.86 17.84 19.60
CA HIS A 142 -5.44 17.01 20.66
C HIS A 142 -4.66 15.70 20.90
N ASP A 143 -3.71 15.36 20.03
CA ASP A 143 -2.93 14.13 20.17
C ASP A 143 -1.82 14.32 21.22
N ALA A 144 -1.43 13.22 21.88
CA ALA A 144 -0.23 13.16 22.68
C ALA A 144 1.02 13.25 21.79
N ALA A 145 2.05 13.94 22.28
CA ALA A 145 3.33 14.04 21.59
C ALA A 145 3.95 12.65 21.35
N PRO A 146 4.39 12.34 20.11
CA PRO A 146 5.14 11.13 19.86
C PRO A 146 6.54 11.22 20.46
N HIS A 147 7.13 10.07 20.77
CA HIS A 147 8.56 9.97 21.10
C HIS A 147 9.39 10.20 19.83
N ALA A 148 10.34 11.13 19.89
CA ALA A 148 11.26 11.36 18.79
C ALA A 148 12.31 10.25 18.74
N LEU A 149 12.31 9.47 17.65
CA LEU A 149 13.21 8.35 17.48
C LEU A 149 14.68 8.79 17.53
N THR A 150 15.48 8.10 18.33
CA THR A 150 16.94 8.17 18.27
C THR A 150 17.46 7.47 17.01
N ILE A 151 18.71 7.72 16.61
CA ILE A 151 19.34 7.03 15.48
C ILE A 151 19.33 5.51 15.67
N ALA A 152 19.56 5.03 16.90
CA ALA A 152 19.51 3.60 17.21
C ALA A 152 18.10 3.01 16.99
N GLU A 153 17.06 3.72 17.42
CA GLU A 153 15.68 3.28 17.21
C GLU A 153 15.27 3.35 15.73
N ILE A 154 15.76 4.34 14.97
CA ILE A 154 15.60 4.39 13.50
C ILE A 154 16.18 3.11 12.87
N LYS A 155 17.40 2.73 13.26
CA LYS A 155 18.03 1.49 12.77
C LYS A 155 17.27 0.24 13.20
N GLN A 156 16.68 0.23 14.39
CA GLN A 156 15.84 -0.89 14.83
C GLN A 156 14.59 -1.02 13.95
N VAL A 157 13.88 0.09 13.68
CA VAL A 157 12.72 0.09 12.77
C VAL A 157 13.10 -0.45 11.39
N GLN A 158 14.27 -0.07 10.84
CA GLN A 158 14.76 -0.61 9.56
C GLN A 158 14.93 -2.14 9.61
N GLN A 159 15.49 -2.68 10.70
CA GLN A 159 15.63 -4.12 10.88
C GLN A 159 14.28 -4.83 11.06
N ASP A 160 13.31 -4.18 11.69
CA ASP A 160 11.98 -4.76 11.86
C ASP A 160 11.21 -4.83 10.54
N PHE A 161 11.37 -3.82 9.65
CA PHE A 161 10.92 -3.92 8.26
C PHE A 161 11.58 -5.09 7.52
N ALA A 162 12.89 -5.26 7.65
CA ALA A 162 13.62 -6.37 7.02
C ALA A 162 13.19 -7.75 7.56
N ALA A 163 12.97 -7.87 8.87
CA ALA A 163 12.50 -9.10 9.51
C ALA A 163 11.05 -9.43 9.09
N ALA A 164 10.17 -8.43 9.03
CA ALA A 164 8.81 -8.60 8.53
C ALA A 164 8.80 -8.98 7.04
N ALA A 165 9.69 -8.41 6.23
CA ALA A 165 9.85 -8.80 4.83
C ALA A 165 10.27 -10.25 4.65
N LYS A 166 11.26 -10.71 5.43
CA LYS A 166 11.65 -12.13 5.44
C LYS A 166 10.46 -13.02 5.79
N ARG A 167 9.68 -12.67 6.81
CA ARG A 167 8.46 -13.39 7.18
C ARG A 167 7.41 -13.37 6.08
N ALA A 168 7.24 -12.26 5.37
CA ALA A 168 6.31 -12.17 4.26
C ALA A 168 6.65 -13.17 3.14
N VAL A 169 7.93 -13.27 2.79
CA VAL A 169 8.41 -14.27 1.82
C VAL A 169 8.17 -15.69 2.34
N GLU A 170 8.52 -15.98 3.60
CA GLU A 170 8.33 -17.30 4.21
C GLU A 170 6.86 -17.72 4.32
N ALA A 171 5.95 -16.74 4.44
CA ALA A 171 4.51 -16.94 4.43
C ALA A 171 3.96 -17.25 3.03
N GLY A 172 4.69 -16.93 1.97
CA GLY A 172 4.30 -17.19 0.59
C GLY A 172 3.63 -16.01 -0.11
N PHE A 173 3.82 -14.78 0.38
CA PHE A 173 3.54 -13.62 -0.47
C PHE A 173 4.50 -13.62 -1.67
N GLU A 174 4.09 -12.99 -2.76
CA GLU A 174 4.86 -12.91 -4.01
C GLU A 174 5.38 -11.49 -4.29
N LEU A 175 4.98 -10.52 -3.46
CA LEU A 175 5.35 -9.11 -3.60
C LEU A 175 5.29 -8.39 -2.25
N ILE A 176 6.18 -7.42 -2.03
CA ILE A 176 6.15 -6.53 -0.87
C ILE A 176 5.96 -5.09 -1.33
N GLU A 177 5.06 -4.35 -0.70
CA GLU A 177 4.92 -2.91 -0.84
C GLU A 177 5.36 -2.22 0.47
N VAL A 178 6.31 -1.29 0.39
CA VAL A 178 6.71 -0.46 1.53
C VAL A 178 5.76 0.74 1.63
N HIS A 179 5.14 0.94 2.80
CA HIS A 179 4.24 2.07 3.01
C HIS A 179 4.99 3.36 3.41
N ALA A 180 5.24 4.23 2.44
CA ALA A 180 5.83 5.57 2.64
C ALA A 180 4.89 6.71 2.21
N ALA A 181 3.62 6.59 2.60
CA ALA A 181 2.55 7.52 2.21
C ALA A 181 1.62 7.80 3.40
N HIS A 182 0.58 8.61 3.17
CA HIS A 182 -0.57 8.82 4.07
C HIS A 182 -0.25 9.40 5.46
N GLY A 183 0.94 9.94 5.60
CA GLY A 183 1.39 10.55 6.84
C GLY A 183 1.80 9.55 7.91
N TYR A 184 2.05 8.29 7.53
CA TYR A 184 2.64 7.28 8.41
C TYR A 184 4.16 7.44 8.50
N LEU A 185 4.85 6.60 9.26
CA LEU A 185 6.21 6.87 9.75
C LEU A 185 7.18 7.28 8.64
N LEU A 186 7.27 6.51 7.55
CA LEU A 186 8.19 6.85 6.46
C LEU A 186 7.80 8.16 5.77
N HIS A 187 6.49 8.44 5.59
CA HIS A 187 6.05 9.74 5.07
C HIS A 187 6.33 10.89 6.05
N GLN A 188 6.29 10.63 7.36
CA GLN A 188 6.66 11.62 8.38
C GLN A 188 8.14 12.00 8.25
N PHE A 189 9.04 11.06 7.96
CA PHE A 189 10.44 11.38 7.66
C PHE A 189 10.59 12.18 6.36
N LEU A 190 9.78 11.88 5.35
CA LEU A 190 9.83 12.57 4.07
C LEU A 190 9.45 14.04 4.19
N SER A 191 8.42 14.41 4.94
CA SER A 191 7.92 15.78 4.95
C SER A 191 8.55 16.66 6.03
N PRO A 192 8.99 17.90 5.70
CA PRO A 192 9.56 18.83 6.68
C PRO A 192 8.58 19.30 7.76
N ILE A 193 7.27 19.05 7.58
CA ILE A 193 6.23 19.37 8.57
C ILE A 193 6.33 18.47 9.80
N ALA A 194 6.54 17.18 9.58
CA ALA A 194 6.64 16.19 10.64
C ALA A 194 8.10 15.94 11.06
N ASN A 195 9.05 16.17 10.15
CA ASN A 195 10.47 15.95 10.38
C ASN A 195 11.24 17.27 10.56
N GLN A 196 11.48 17.61 11.82
CA GLN A 196 12.24 18.79 12.25
C GLN A 196 13.65 18.41 12.75
N ARG A 197 14.14 17.23 12.37
CA ARG A 197 15.45 16.74 12.81
C ARG A 197 16.58 17.58 12.22
N THR A 198 17.67 17.65 12.97
CA THR A 198 18.91 18.35 12.59
C THR A 198 20.10 17.40 12.35
N ASP A 199 19.85 16.09 12.40
CA ASP A 199 20.82 15.03 12.11
C ASP A 199 20.74 14.56 10.65
N GLU A 200 21.37 13.43 10.33
CA GLU A 200 21.43 12.89 8.97
C GLU A 200 20.08 12.42 8.41
N TYR A 201 19.00 12.44 9.20
CA TYR A 201 17.64 12.07 8.78
C TYR A 201 16.70 13.27 8.61
N GLY A 202 17.16 14.53 8.79
CA GLY A 202 16.33 15.72 8.61
C GLY A 202 16.99 16.88 7.85
N GLY A 203 16.21 17.93 7.61
CA GLY A 203 16.61 19.10 6.84
C GLY A 203 16.53 18.87 5.34
N SER A 204 17.65 18.55 4.69
CA SER A 204 17.74 18.43 3.24
C SER A 204 16.82 17.34 2.69
N LEU A 205 16.43 17.46 1.41
CA LEU A 205 15.65 16.42 0.72
C LEU A 205 16.36 15.05 0.80
N GLU A 206 17.68 15.01 0.60
CA GLU A 206 18.47 13.78 0.71
C GLU A 206 18.34 13.12 2.09
N ASN A 207 18.48 13.91 3.16
CA ASN A 207 18.37 13.41 4.52
C ASN A 207 16.95 12.93 4.84
N ARG A 208 15.93 13.67 4.42
CA ARG A 208 14.51 13.28 4.62
C ARG A 208 14.17 11.98 3.89
N MET A 209 14.74 11.75 2.71
CA MET A 209 14.56 10.50 1.95
C MET A 209 15.33 9.31 2.53
N ARG A 210 16.40 9.56 3.31
CA ARG A 210 17.35 8.54 3.78
C ARG A 210 16.67 7.35 4.45
N MET A 211 15.75 7.60 5.38
CA MET A 211 15.05 6.53 6.10
C MET A 211 14.27 5.60 5.15
N THR A 212 13.53 6.15 4.19
CA THR A 212 12.76 5.36 3.21
C THR A 212 13.67 4.54 2.29
N LEU A 213 14.78 5.13 1.84
CA LEU A 213 15.75 4.44 0.98
C LEU A 213 16.47 3.32 1.73
N GLU A 214 16.86 3.55 2.98
CA GLU A 214 17.52 2.56 3.82
C GLU A 214 16.57 1.40 4.19
N VAL A 215 15.29 1.66 4.42
CA VAL A 215 14.28 0.60 4.60
C VAL A 215 14.17 -0.29 3.36
N LEU A 216 14.08 0.31 2.16
CA LEU A 216 14.05 -0.47 0.91
C LEU A 216 15.31 -1.35 0.78
N GLN A 217 16.49 -0.79 1.04
CA GLN A 217 17.75 -1.54 0.98
C GLN A 217 17.77 -2.69 1.99
N ALA A 218 17.38 -2.44 3.24
CA ALA A 218 17.34 -3.45 4.29
C ALA A 218 16.40 -4.61 3.93
N ILE A 219 15.22 -4.30 3.38
CA ILE A 219 14.27 -5.31 2.88
C ILE A 219 14.93 -6.12 1.75
N LYS A 220 15.49 -5.45 0.73
CA LYS A 220 16.11 -6.12 -0.43
C LYS A 220 17.28 -7.03 -0.05
N LEU A 221 18.02 -6.70 1.01
CA LEU A 221 19.09 -7.55 1.56
C LEU A 221 18.57 -8.76 2.34
N ALA A 222 17.35 -8.67 2.90
CA ALA A 222 16.76 -9.73 3.73
C ALA A 222 15.93 -10.75 2.96
N VAL A 223 15.48 -10.41 1.75
CA VAL A 223 14.67 -11.27 0.87
C VAL A 223 15.55 -11.90 -0.23
N PRO A 224 15.08 -12.95 -0.93
CA PRO A 224 15.79 -13.51 -2.06
C PRO A 224 16.13 -12.46 -3.14
N GLU A 225 17.27 -12.63 -3.79
CA GLU A 225 17.69 -11.74 -4.88
C GLU A 225 16.62 -11.68 -5.98
N GLY A 226 16.30 -10.47 -6.44
CA GLY A 226 15.30 -10.25 -7.48
C GLY A 226 13.84 -10.36 -7.01
N TYR A 227 13.58 -10.56 -5.71
CA TYR A 227 12.22 -10.52 -5.16
C TYR A 227 11.60 -9.12 -5.33
N PRO A 228 10.36 -8.98 -5.81
CA PRO A 228 9.78 -7.69 -6.17
C PRO A 228 9.34 -6.91 -4.93
N VAL A 229 9.93 -5.71 -4.77
CA VAL A 229 9.63 -4.77 -3.68
C VAL A 229 9.26 -3.42 -4.28
N GLY A 230 8.00 -3.01 -4.15
CA GLY A 230 7.53 -1.68 -4.55
C GLY A 230 7.40 -0.74 -3.36
N VAL A 231 7.15 0.55 -3.66
CA VAL A 231 6.97 1.57 -2.62
C VAL A 231 5.75 2.42 -2.92
N ARG A 232 4.89 2.60 -1.91
CA ARG A 232 3.74 3.50 -1.99
C ARG A 232 4.08 4.87 -1.43
N LEU A 233 3.78 5.91 -2.20
CA LEU A 233 4.16 7.30 -1.93
C LEU A 233 2.94 8.22 -1.90
N SER A 234 2.98 9.24 -1.04
CA SER A 234 2.10 10.40 -1.19
C SER A 234 2.81 11.40 -2.10
N ALA A 235 2.15 11.80 -3.19
CA ALA A 235 2.74 12.73 -4.16
C ALA A 235 2.88 14.16 -3.63
N THR A 236 2.03 14.55 -2.69
CA THR A 236 2.02 15.87 -2.06
C THR A 236 1.28 15.82 -0.73
N ASP A 237 1.63 16.72 0.19
CA ASP A 237 0.90 16.96 1.45
C ASP A 237 -0.35 17.86 1.28
N TRP A 238 -0.57 18.44 0.08
CA TRP A 238 -1.69 19.34 -0.22
C TRP A 238 -1.75 20.60 0.66
N LEU A 239 -0.63 21.32 0.73
CA LEU A 239 -0.52 22.61 1.44
C LEU A 239 -0.01 23.69 0.47
N GLU A 240 -0.45 24.93 0.65
CA GLU A 240 -0.14 26.00 -0.32
C GLU A 240 0.93 26.97 0.17
N SER A 241 1.00 27.21 1.48
CA SER A 241 1.76 28.33 2.07
C SER A 241 2.87 27.94 3.04
N ILE A 242 3.09 26.64 3.24
CA ILE A 242 4.10 26.10 4.15
C ILE A 242 4.98 25.13 3.35
N GLU A 243 6.28 25.11 3.60
CA GLU A 243 7.17 24.11 3.00
C GLU A 243 6.69 22.70 3.38
N HIS A 244 6.53 21.83 2.38
CA HIS A 244 5.89 20.53 2.54
C HIS A 244 6.42 19.54 1.51
N TRP A 245 6.03 18.27 1.63
CA TRP A 245 6.34 17.28 0.61
C TRP A 245 5.51 17.53 -0.66
N ASP A 246 6.17 17.65 -1.80
CA ASP A 246 5.55 17.99 -3.08
C ASP A 246 5.86 16.99 -4.20
N VAL A 247 5.31 17.26 -5.38
CA VAL A 247 5.40 16.36 -6.54
C VAL A 247 6.85 16.27 -7.04
N GLU A 248 7.59 17.37 -7.01
CA GLU A 248 9.01 17.39 -7.42
C GLU A 248 9.87 16.52 -6.48
N SER A 249 9.63 16.62 -5.17
CA SER A 249 10.25 15.75 -4.17
C SER A 249 9.89 14.28 -4.40
N THR A 250 8.63 13.99 -4.75
CA THR A 250 8.18 12.63 -5.10
C THR A 250 8.87 12.09 -6.34
N VAL A 251 9.09 12.91 -7.37
CA VAL A 251 9.88 12.54 -8.56
C VAL A 251 11.33 12.25 -8.17
N GLY A 252 11.94 13.09 -7.32
CA GLY A 252 13.30 12.87 -6.80
C GLY A 252 13.44 11.54 -6.06
N LEU A 253 12.50 11.25 -5.14
CA LEU A 253 12.45 9.99 -4.42
C LEU A 253 12.22 8.79 -5.36
N SER A 254 11.32 8.92 -6.33
CA SER A 254 11.01 7.82 -7.27
C SER A 254 12.24 7.43 -8.11
N LYS A 255 13.05 8.40 -8.54
CA LYS A 255 14.33 8.13 -9.22
C LYS A 255 15.33 7.42 -8.31
N ALA A 256 15.45 7.84 -7.05
CA ALA A 256 16.34 7.19 -6.09
C ALA A 256 15.88 5.75 -5.78
N LEU A 257 14.57 5.53 -5.66
CA LEU A 257 13.99 4.19 -5.47
C LEU A 257 14.24 3.28 -6.69
N GLU A 258 14.08 3.81 -7.90
CA GLU A 258 14.42 3.09 -9.14
C GLU A 258 15.90 2.69 -9.18
N GLN A 259 16.82 3.59 -8.83
CA GLN A 259 18.25 3.28 -8.78
C GLN A 259 18.59 2.18 -7.76
N LEU A 260 17.83 2.07 -6.69
CA LEU A 260 17.93 0.99 -5.70
C LEU A 260 17.16 -0.28 -6.12
N GLY A 261 16.53 -0.25 -7.30
CA GLY A 261 15.81 -1.36 -7.91
C GLY A 261 14.45 -1.65 -7.26
N ALA A 262 13.70 -0.61 -6.89
CA ALA A 262 12.27 -0.76 -6.60
C ALA A 262 11.55 -1.37 -7.82
N ALA A 263 10.63 -2.30 -7.59
CA ALA A 263 9.90 -2.99 -8.64
C ALA A 263 8.82 -2.13 -9.30
N TYR A 264 8.29 -1.15 -8.57
CA TYR A 264 7.30 -0.15 -9.01
C TYR A 264 7.18 0.97 -7.97
N VAL A 265 6.51 2.06 -8.34
CA VAL A 265 6.02 3.08 -7.39
C VAL A 265 4.51 3.20 -7.48
N HIS A 266 3.84 3.31 -6.32
CA HIS A 266 2.38 3.42 -6.22
C HIS A 266 2.01 4.79 -5.68
N VAL A 267 1.38 5.61 -6.53
CA VAL A 267 1.26 7.06 -6.30
C VAL A 267 -0.11 7.40 -5.74
N SER A 268 -0.13 7.79 -4.47
CA SER A 268 -1.28 8.37 -3.75
C SER A 268 -0.98 9.82 -3.37
N SER A 269 -1.60 10.38 -2.32
CA SER A 269 -1.35 11.74 -1.85
C SER A 269 -1.91 11.95 -0.44
N GLY A 270 -1.47 13.03 0.21
CA GLY A 270 -2.01 13.53 1.47
C GLY A 270 -1.78 12.63 2.68
N GLY A 271 -2.54 12.93 3.73
CA GLY A 271 -2.63 12.21 4.99
C GLY A 271 -1.69 12.68 6.10
N LEU A 272 -0.74 13.58 5.82
CA LEU A 272 0.26 14.02 6.78
C LEU A 272 -0.21 15.09 7.75
N HIS A 273 -1.06 16.01 7.30
CA HIS A 273 -1.44 17.20 8.06
C HIS A 273 -2.96 17.39 8.06
N GLU A 274 -3.54 17.84 9.18
CA GLU A 274 -4.99 17.99 9.33
C GLU A 274 -5.58 19.13 8.47
N HIS A 275 -4.80 20.18 8.18
CA HIS A 275 -5.20 21.31 7.33
C HIS A 275 -4.97 21.12 5.82
N GLN A 276 -4.67 19.90 5.37
CA GLN A 276 -4.54 19.62 3.93
C GLN A 276 -5.84 19.97 3.17
N SER A 277 -5.71 20.58 1.99
CA SER A 277 -6.85 20.95 1.14
C SER A 277 -6.85 20.11 -0.13
N ILE A 278 -7.71 19.09 -0.17
CA ILE A 278 -7.75 18.13 -1.28
C ILE A 278 -9.00 18.39 -2.13
N THR A 279 -8.80 18.72 -3.40
CA THR A 279 -9.88 18.76 -4.38
C THR A 279 -10.16 17.34 -4.85
N ILE A 280 -11.17 16.71 -4.25
CA ILE A 280 -11.54 15.33 -4.51
C ILE A 280 -12.42 15.25 -5.78
N GLY A 281 -12.01 14.39 -6.71
CA GLY A 281 -12.74 14.08 -7.94
C GLY A 281 -12.27 12.75 -8.54
N ALA A 282 -12.93 12.28 -9.60
CA ALA A 282 -12.50 11.08 -10.31
C ALA A 282 -11.05 11.25 -10.79
N GLY A 283 -10.17 10.31 -10.43
CA GLY A 283 -8.78 10.32 -10.89
C GLY A 283 -7.93 11.47 -10.34
N TYR A 284 -8.31 12.12 -9.23
CA TYR A 284 -7.64 13.34 -8.75
C TYR A 284 -6.13 13.18 -8.45
N GLN A 285 -5.62 11.95 -8.30
CA GLN A 285 -4.18 11.68 -8.12
C GLN A 285 -3.49 11.19 -9.40
N VAL A 286 -4.23 10.90 -10.48
CA VAL A 286 -3.68 10.46 -11.78
C VAL A 286 -2.67 11.47 -12.34
N PRO A 287 -2.90 12.80 -12.27
CA PRO A 287 -1.90 13.75 -12.73
C PRO A 287 -0.54 13.59 -12.02
N PHE A 288 -0.52 13.21 -10.74
CA PHE A 288 0.74 12.96 -10.03
C PHE A 288 1.42 11.68 -10.48
N ALA A 289 0.66 10.60 -10.70
CA ALA A 289 1.20 9.36 -11.26
C ALA A 289 1.82 9.61 -12.64
N GLU A 290 1.15 10.41 -13.48
CA GLU A 290 1.65 10.81 -14.79
C GLU A 290 2.97 11.60 -14.68
N GLN A 291 3.08 12.55 -13.74
CA GLN A 291 4.34 13.28 -13.53
C GLN A 291 5.48 12.34 -13.14
N VAL A 292 5.25 11.41 -12.21
CA VAL A 292 6.27 10.42 -11.83
C VAL A 292 6.66 9.55 -13.02
N LYS A 293 5.67 9.05 -13.78
CA LYS A 293 5.86 8.17 -14.94
C LYS A 293 6.69 8.79 -16.07
N LYS A 294 6.67 10.12 -16.22
CA LYS A 294 7.54 10.84 -17.18
C LYS A 294 9.03 10.80 -16.81
N HIS A 295 9.36 10.40 -15.58
CA HIS A 295 10.69 10.56 -15.00
C HIS A 295 11.35 9.27 -14.50
N VAL A 296 10.63 8.14 -14.54
CA VAL A 296 11.14 6.81 -14.19
C VAL A 296 10.76 5.80 -15.27
N SER A 297 11.50 4.70 -15.36
CA SER A 297 11.24 3.59 -16.26
C SER A 297 10.55 2.41 -15.58
N ILE A 298 10.62 2.34 -14.24
CA ILE A 298 9.85 1.35 -13.47
C ILE A 298 8.34 1.62 -13.55
N PRO A 299 7.50 0.57 -13.43
CA PRO A 299 6.05 0.71 -13.44
C PRO A 299 5.52 1.70 -12.40
N VAL A 300 4.48 2.45 -12.79
CA VAL A 300 3.74 3.38 -11.92
C VAL A 300 2.30 2.91 -11.74
N ILE A 301 1.86 2.73 -10.49
CA ILE A 301 0.46 2.43 -10.16
C ILE A 301 -0.26 3.73 -9.83
N ALA A 302 -1.36 4.02 -10.54
CA ALA A 302 -2.25 5.12 -10.22
C ALA A 302 -3.44 4.64 -9.38
N VAL A 303 -3.84 5.44 -8.39
CA VAL A 303 -5.04 5.22 -7.55
C VAL A 303 -5.75 6.55 -7.35
N GLY A 304 -7.00 6.55 -6.89
CA GLY A 304 -7.71 7.76 -6.48
C GLY A 304 -9.03 7.94 -7.20
N LEU A 305 -10.11 7.39 -6.60
CA LEU A 305 -11.47 7.47 -7.14
C LEU A 305 -11.59 7.06 -8.61
N ILE A 306 -10.94 5.95 -8.96
CA ILE A 306 -11.14 5.27 -10.24
C ILE A 306 -12.21 4.21 -9.98
N THR A 307 -13.38 4.36 -10.61
CA THR A 307 -14.55 3.48 -10.44
C THR A 307 -15.10 2.95 -11.75
N GLU A 308 -14.97 3.70 -12.84
CA GLU A 308 -15.50 3.30 -14.15
C GLU A 308 -14.42 2.57 -14.98
N PRO A 309 -14.75 1.43 -15.62
CA PRO A 309 -13.83 0.69 -16.47
C PRO A 309 -13.18 1.54 -17.58
N GLU A 310 -13.97 2.39 -18.24
CA GLU A 310 -13.52 3.25 -19.34
C GLU A 310 -12.50 4.28 -18.84
N HIS A 311 -12.68 4.80 -17.63
CA HIS A 311 -11.72 5.71 -17.03
C HIS A 311 -10.40 4.99 -16.69
N ALA A 312 -10.47 3.77 -16.14
CA ALA A 312 -9.28 2.95 -15.88
C ALA A 312 -8.51 2.64 -17.18
N GLU A 313 -9.22 2.27 -18.26
CA GLU A 313 -8.63 2.04 -19.58
C GLU A 313 -7.99 3.32 -20.13
N GLN A 314 -8.69 4.46 -20.08
CA GLN A 314 -8.20 5.73 -20.62
C GLN A 314 -6.89 6.18 -19.95
N ILE A 315 -6.74 5.97 -18.64
CA ILE A 315 -5.48 6.27 -17.91
C ILE A 315 -4.29 5.49 -18.52
N LEU A 316 -4.51 4.23 -18.89
CA LEU A 316 -3.49 3.36 -19.49
C LEU A 316 -3.25 3.68 -20.96
N GLU A 317 -4.30 4.01 -21.72
CA GLU A 317 -4.22 4.45 -23.11
C GLU A 317 -3.38 5.72 -23.23
N ASN A 318 -3.62 6.68 -22.34
CA ASN A 318 -2.90 7.95 -22.23
C ASN A 318 -1.49 7.82 -21.60
N GLN A 319 -1.07 6.61 -21.23
CA GLN A 319 0.24 6.35 -20.62
C GLN A 319 0.47 7.14 -19.32
N GLN A 320 -0.58 7.37 -18.54
CA GLN A 320 -0.52 8.08 -17.25
C GLN A 320 -0.14 7.14 -16.09
N ALA A 321 -0.32 5.83 -16.28
CA ALA A 321 0.10 4.77 -15.37
C ALA A 321 0.40 3.47 -16.13
N ASP A 322 0.99 2.50 -15.45
CA ASP A 322 1.19 1.13 -15.95
C ASP A 322 0.21 0.12 -15.35
N ALA A 323 -0.38 0.46 -14.21
CA ALA A 323 -1.41 -0.32 -13.53
C ALA A 323 -2.36 0.58 -12.72
N ILE A 324 -3.53 0.04 -12.43
CA ILE A 324 -4.63 0.75 -11.75
C ILE A 324 -4.88 0.10 -10.39
N GLY A 325 -4.64 0.89 -9.33
CA GLY A 325 -4.97 0.54 -7.96
C GLY A 325 -6.43 0.86 -7.64
N LEU A 326 -7.20 -0.16 -7.27
CA LEU A 326 -8.61 -0.04 -6.88
C LEU A 326 -8.80 -0.37 -5.41
N ALA A 327 -9.42 0.56 -4.67
CA ALA A 327 -9.74 0.39 -3.26
C ALA A 327 -11.25 0.21 -3.07
N ARG A 328 -11.98 1.29 -2.75
CA ARG A 328 -13.42 1.29 -2.45
C ARG A 328 -14.29 0.59 -3.51
N ALA A 329 -13.93 0.70 -4.79
CA ALA A 329 -14.61 0.00 -5.88
C ALA A 329 -14.60 -1.54 -5.68
N MET A 330 -13.47 -2.11 -5.24
CA MET A 330 -13.34 -3.55 -4.98
C MET A 330 -14.08 -4.00 -3.71
N LEU A 331 -14.25 -3.12 -2.72
CA LEU A 331 -15.06 -3.42 -1.53
C LEU A 331 -16.55 -3.45 -1.87
N TYR A 332 -17.00 -2.49 -2.67
CA TYR A 332 -18.40 -2.37 -3.06
C TYR A 332 -18.80 -3.41 -4.12
N ASP A 333 -17.90 -3.67 -5.06
CA ASP A 333 -18.06 -4.65 -6.13
C ASP A 333 -16.80 -5.53 -6.26
N PRO A 334 -16.74 -6.68 -5.59
CA PRO A 334 -15.59 -7.57 -5.66
C PRO A 334 -15.46 -8.31 -7.01
N ARG A 335 -16.41 -8.12 -7.93
CA ARG A 335 -16.37 -8.63 -9.30
C ARG A 335 -16.17 -7.50 -10.31
N TRP A 336 -15.70 -6.34 -9.86
CA TRP A 336 -15.37 -5.21 -10.71
C TRP A 336 -14.52 -5.59 -11.93
N PRO A 337 -13.47 -6.44 -11.84
CA PRO A 337 -12.72 -6.85 -13.04
C PRO A 337 -13.56 -7.61 -14.07
N TRP A 338 -14.60 -8.34 -13.65
CA TRP A 338 -15.51 -9.04 -14.56
C TRP A 338 -16.41 -8.05 -15.29
N HIS A 339 -16.95 -7.06 -14.57
CA HIS A 339 -17.75 -6.01 -15.15
C HIS A 339 -16.91 -5.11 -16.08
N ALA A 340 -15.66 -4.83 -15.72
CA ALA A 340 -14.73 -4.10 -16.56
C ALA A 340 -14.40 -4.85 -17.86
N ALA A 341 -14.18 -6.17 -17.79
CA ALA A 341 -13.96 -6.98 -18.98
C ALA A 341 -15.20 -6.94 -19.90
N ALA A 342 -16.40 -7.04 -19.34
CA ALA A 342 -17.64 -6.95 -20.09
C ALA A 342 -17.82 -5.58 -20.76
N ALA A 343 -17.58 -4.49 -20.04
CA ALA A 343 -17.71 -3.12 -20.53
C ALA A 343 -16.71 -2.80 -21.65
N LEU A 344 -15.48 -3.30 -21.52
CA LEU A 344 -14.38 -3.04 -22.46
C LEU A 344 -14.28 -4.07 -23.60
N GLY A 345 -15.21 -5.03 -23.66
CA GLY A 345 -15.18 -6.12 -24.65
C GLY A 345 -13.93 -7.01 -24.54
N ALA A 346 -13.38 -7.15 -23.34
CA ALA A 346 -12.25 -8.00 -23.03
C ALA A 346 -12.70 -9.34 -22.42
N GLU A 347 -11.74 -10.24 -22.23
CA GLU A 347 -11.94 -11.52 -21.54
C GLU A 347 -11.23 -11.49 -20.19
N VAL A 348 -11.73 -12.24 -19.21
CA VAL A 348 -11.12 -12.36 -17.88
C VAL A 348 -11.04 -13.81 -17.44
N LYS A 349 -9.93 -14.16 -16.79
CA LYS A 349 -9.73 -15.48 -16.19
C LYS A 349 -10.40 -15.56 -14.81
N ILE A 350 -11.23 -16.58 -14.61
CA ILE A 350 -11.98 -16.79 -13.36
C ILE A 350 -11.94 -18.26 -12.93
N ALA A 351 -12.42 -18.54 -11.72
CA ALA A 351 -12.55 -19.91 -11.24
C ALA A 351 -13.58 -20.70 -12.08
N PRO A 352 -13.29 -21.96 -12.49
CA PRO A 352 -14.18 -22.78 -13.33
C PRO A 352 -15.62 -22.89 -12.81
N GLN A 353 -15.80 -22.87 -11.48
CA GLN A 353 -17.08 -22.98 -10.79
C GLN A 353 -18.04 -21.82 -11.15
N TYR A 354 -17.51 -20.67 -11.56
CA TYR A 354 -18.29 -19.47 -11.87
C TYR A 354 -18.52 -19.23 -13.37
N LEU A 355 -18.00 -20.06 -14.27
CA LEU A 355 -18.20 -19.89 -15.72
C LEU A 355 -19.68 -19.80 -16.13
N ARG A 356 -20.58 -20.44 -15.37
CA ARG A 356 -22.02 -20.45 -15.64
C ARG A 356 -22.75 -19.16 -15.21
N CYS A 357 -22.10 -18.23 -14.52
CA CYS A 357 -22.72 -16.94 -14.18
C CYS A 357 -22.60 -15.89 -15.30
N GLN A 358 -21.98 -16.23 -16.45
CA GLN A 358 -21.87 -15.34 -17.59
C GLN A 358 -23.26 -14.83 -18.04
N PRO A 359 -23.48 -13.50 -18.11
CA PRO A 359 -24.72 -12.94 -18.60
C PRO A 359 -25.05 -13.42 -20.03
N HIS A 360 -26.33 -13.69 -20.32
CA HIS A 360 -26.77 -14.28 -21.60
C HIS A 360 -26.35 -13.48 -22.84
N GLY A 361 -26.23 -12.15 -22.72
CA GLY A 361 -25.80 -11.26 -23.80
C GLY A 361 -24.31 -11.33 -24.14
N LEU A 362 -23.50 -11.95 -23.28
CA LEU A 362 -22.05 -12.08 -23.45
C LEU A 362 -21.72 -13.52 -23.80
N LYS A 363 -20.87 -13.73 -24.83
CA LYS A 363 -20.56 -15.08 -25.33
C LYS A 363 -19.15 -15.58 -24.99
N GLN A 364 -18.21 -14.69 -24.68
CA GLN A 364 -16.78 -15.01 -24.51
C GLN A 364 -16.14 -14.22 -23.35
N LEU A 365 -16.91 -13.85 -22.33
CA LEU A 365 -16.37 -13.02 -21.24
C LEU A 365 -15.36 -13.79 -20.37
N PHE A 366 -15.68 -15.05 -20.05
CA PHE A 366 -14.95 -15.82 -19.06
C PHE A 366 -14.12 -16.95 -19.66
N ASN A 367 -12.86 -17.00 -19.25
CA ASN A 367 -11.99 -18.15 -19.38
C ASN A 367 -11.66 -18.72 -18.01
N SER A 368 -11.44 -20.03 -17.89
CA SER A 368 -10.85 -20.57 -16.67
C SER A 368 -9.34 -20.32 -16.64
N PHE A 369 -8.79 -20.04 -15.46
CA PHE A 369 -7.35 -20.19 -15.25
C PHE A 369 -6.96 -21.65 -15.01
#